data_AF-A0AAE9Y6H8-F1
#
_entry.id   AF-A0AAE9Y6H8-F1
#
_cell.length_a   1.000
_cell.length_b   1.000
_cell.length_c   1.000
_cell.angle_alpha   90.00
_cell.angle_beta   90.00
_cell.angle_gamma   90.00
#
_symmetry.space_group_name_H-M   'P 1'
#
loop_
_entity.id
_entity.type
_entity.pdbx_description
1 polymer ?
#
loop_
_entity_poly.entity_id
_entity_poly.type
_entity_poly.pdbx_seq_one_letter_code
_entity_poly.pdbx_strand_id
1 'polypeptide(L)' 'MAGWGDDPVLAELRTLVYEEGWRPVAVTDSTDGDSVEVEGPGGERRTFASDHIAFHRFVEGLGEDFDL' A
#
# COMPACT_ATOMS: atom_id res chain seq x y z
N MET A 1 -1.43 11.21 20.22
CA MET A 1 -1.49 11.19 18.75
C MET A 1 -2.18 9.90 18.38
N ALA A 2 -3.49 9.92 18.12
CA ALA A 2 -4.23 8.75 17.64
C ALA A 2 -3.82 8.53 16.18
N GLY A 3 -2.61 8.01 15.99
CA GLY A 3 -1.91 8.00 14.72
C GLY A 3 -2.17 6.68 14.03
N TRP A 4 -2.81 6.73 12.87
CA TRP A 4 -2.52 5.92 11.67
C TRP A 4 -2.27 4.39 11.78
N GLY A 5 -2.35 3.74 12.95
CA GLY A 5 -1.37 2.70 13.30
C GLY A 5 -1.90 1.42 13.92
N ASP A 6 -3.11 0.97 13.56
CA ASP A 6 -3.59 -0.38 13.95
C ASP A 6 -3.82 -1.31 12.76
N ASP A 7 -3.46 -0.89 11.54
CA ASP A 7 -3.52 -1.80 10.38
C ASP A 7 -2.13 -2.44 10.17
N PRO A 8 -1.94 -3.72 10.54
CA PRO A 8 -0.66 -4.41 10.36
C PRO A 8 -0.29 -4.56 8.88
N VAL A 9 -1.28 -4.62 7.99
CA VAL A 9 -1.09 -4.69 6.54
C VAL A 9 -0.45 -3.41 6.02
N LEU A 10 -0.97 -2.24 6.41
CA LEU A 10 -0.39 -0.94 6.11
C LEU A 10 1.02 -0.78 6.68
N ALA A 11 1.25 -1.27 7.91
CA ALA A 11 2.57 -1.20 8.52
C ALA A 11 3.60 -1.98 7.69
N GLU A 12 3.28 -3.21 7.28
CA GLU A 12 4.14 -4.03 6.41
C GLU A 12 4.36 -3.37 5.04
N LEU A 13 3.28 -2.97 4.37
CA LEU A 13 3.33 -2.31 3.06
C LEU A 13 4.22 -1.06 3.10
N ARG A 14 4.11 -0.24 4.14
CA ARG A 14 4.89 0.98 4.30
C ARG A 14 6.39 0.67 4.45
N THR A 15 6.75 -0.33 5.25
CA THR A 15 8.15 -0.77 5.38
C THR A 15 8.70 -1.26 4.04
N LEU A 16 7.94 -2.07 3.30
CA LEU A 16 8.37 -2.55 1.99
C LEU A 16 8.66 -1.40 1.01
N VAL A 17 7.74 -0.43 0.91
CA VAL A 17 7.86 0.68 -0.05
C VAL A 17 8.95 1.67 0.34
N TYR A 18 8.98 2.13 1.60
CA TYR A 18 9.88 3.23 1.99
C TYR A 18 11.24 2.78 2.54
N GLU A 19 11.35 1.54 3.04
CA GLU A 19 12.57 1.05 3.68
C GLU A 19 13.25 -0.06 2.87
N GLU A 20 12.49 -0.94 2.21
CA GLU A 20 13.03 -2.09 1.47
C GLU A 20 13.10 -1.87 -0.05
N GLY A 21 12.67 -0.72 -0.54
CA GLY A 21 12.81 -0.31 -1.95
C GLY A 21 11.82 -0.98 -2.91
N TRP A 22 10.73 -1.54 -2.38
CA TRP A 22 9.63 -2.03 -3.21
C TRP A 22 8.89 -0.86 -3.85
N ARG A 23 8.27 -1.12 -5.00
CA ARG A 23 7.51 -0.10 -5.74
C ARG A 23 6.07 -0.55 -5.95
N PRO A 24 5.07 0.28 -5.67
CA PRO A 24 3.72 0.00 -6.11
C PRO A 24 3.68 0.00 -7.65
N VAL A 25 2.96 -0.97 -8.20
CA VAL A 25 2.82 -1.19 -9.66
C VAL A 25 1.37 -1.22 -10.12
N ALA A 26 0.42 -1.41 -9.19
CA ALA A 26 -0.99 -1.26 -9.45
C ALA A 26 -1.74 -0.91 -8.16
N VAL A 27 -2.74 -0.05 -8.28
CA VAL A 27 -3.71 0.24 -7.23
C VAL A 27 -5.09 -0.19 -7.74
N THR A 28 -5.91 -0.75 -6.86
CA THR A 28 -7.32 -1.01 -7.14
C THR A 28 -8.13 -0.46 -6.00
N ASP A 29 -8.83 0.64 -6.26
CA ASP A 29 -9.87 1.17 -5.39
C ASP A 29 -11.20 0.45 -5.68
N SER A 30 -11.84 -0.07 -4.63
CA SER A 30 -13.13 -0.75 -4.81
C SER A 30 -14.02 -0.59 -3.58
N THR A 31 -15.34 -0.67 -3.80
CA THR A 31 -16.34 -0.65 -2.71
C THR A 31 -16.15 -1.78 -1.70
N ASP A 32 -15.52 -2.88 -2.11
CA ASP A 32 -15.26 -4.06 -1.29
C ASP A 32 -13.90 -3.99 -0.54
N GLY A 33 -13.13 -2.94 -0.77
CA GLY A 33 -11.83 -2.69 -0.16
C GLY A 33 -10.76 -2.36 -1.19
N ASP A 34 -9.77 -1.58 -0.77
CA ASP A 34 -8.65 -1.21 -1.63
C ASP A 34 -7.57 -2.28 -1.61
N SER A 35 -6.85 -2.39 -2.72
CA SER A 35 -5.66 -3.20 -2.80
C SER A 35 -4.54 -2.51 -3.57
N VAL A 36 -3.31 -2.91 -3.27
CA VAL A 36 -2.12 -2.46 -3.97
C VAL A 36 -1.24 -3.67 -4.31
N GLU A 37 -0.78 -3.73 -5.55
CA GLU A 37 0.29 -4.62 -5.98
C GLU A 37 1.62 -3.87 -5.88
N VAL A 38 2.61 -4.50 -5.24
CA VAL A 38 3.98 -4.00 -5.15
C VAL A 38 4.95 -4.99 -5.79
N GLU A 39 5.96 -4.48 -6.46
CA GLU A 39 7.08 -5.22 -7.04
C GLU A 39 8.37 -4.94 -6.25
N GLY A 40 9.03 -6.01 -5.82
CA GLY A 40 10.29 -5.97 -5.11
C GLY A 40 11.49 -5.83 -6.06
N PRO A 41 12.67 -5.48 -5.53
CA PRO A 41 13.87 -5.26 -6.35
C PRO A 41 14.36 -6.51 -7.09
N GLY A 42 13.94 -7.72 -6.68
CA GLY A 42 14.20 -8.97 -7.38
C GLY A 42 13.16 -9.34 -8.44
N GLY A 43 12.14 -8.48 -8.67
CA GLY A 43 11.02 -8.74 -9.58
C GLY A 43 9.89 -9.57 -8.98
N GLU A 44 9.97 -9.90 -7.69
CA GLU A 44 8.86 -10.54 -6.97
C GLU A 44 7.67 -9.58 -6.82
N ARG A 45 6.45 -10.11 -6.84
CA ARG A 45 5.23 -9.31 -6.68
C ARG A 45 4.41 -9.77 -5.50
N ARG A 46 3.80 -8.81 -4.79
CA ARG A 46 2.90 -9.05 -3.66
C ARG A 46 1.71 -8.12 -3.73
N THR A 47 0.56 -8.62 -3.28
CA THR A 47 -0.68 -7.84 -3.21
C THR A 47 -1.07 -7.67 -1.75
N PHE A 48 -1.37 -6.43 -1.36
CA PHE A 48 -1.86 -6.06 -0.03
C PHE A 48 -3.28 -5.50 -0.17
N ALA A 49 -4.15 -5.86 0.75
CA ALA A 49 -5.53 -5.36 0.80
C ALA A 49 -5.96 -5.19 2.26
N SER A 50 -6.68 -4.11 2.56
CA SER A 50 -7.25 -3.85 3.88
C SER A 50 -8.44 -2.90 3.74
N ASP A 51 -9.47 -3.11 4.55
CA ASP A 51 -10.66 -2.24 4.66
C ASP A 51 -10.45 -1.09 5.66
N HIS A 52 -9.26 -0.99 6.26
CA HIS A 52 -8.97 0.03 7.25
C HIS A 52 -8.81 1.42 6.61
N ILE A 53 -9.43 2.44 7.20
CA ILE A 53 -9.43 3.82 6.66
C ILE A 53 -8.02 4.42 6.46
N ALA A 54 -7.05 3.98 7.25
CA ALA A 54 -5.66 4.42 7.08
C ALA A 54 -5.02 3.81 5.83
N PHE A 55 -5.38 2.57 5.46
CA PHE A 55 -4.93 1.91 4.26
C PHE A 55 -5.49 2.61 3.01
N HIS A 56 -6.79 2.92 3.01
CA HIS A 56 -7.44 3.69 1.93
C HIS A 56 -6.68 4.98 1.62
N ARG A 57 -6.49 5.84 2.64
CA ARG A 57 -5.77 7.12 2.49
C ARG A 57 -4.33 6.96 2.02
N PHE A 58 -3.70 5.86 2.39
CA PHE A 58 -2.34 5.57 1.98
C PHE A 58 -2.29 5.21 0.49
N VAL A 59 -3.17 4.32 0.05
CA VAL A 59 -3.28 3.86 -1.33
C VAL A 59 -3.66 5.02 -2.26
N GLU A 60 -4.58 5.90 -1.86
CA GLU A 60 -4.89 7.13 -2.61
C GLU A 60 -3.63 7.97 -2.87
N GLY A 61 -2.78 8.15 -1.86
CA GLY A 61 -1.53 8.90 -2.00
C GLY A 61 -0.46 8.20 -2.86
N LEU A 62 -0.46 6.86 -2.93
CA LEU A 62 0.47 6.12 -3.79
C LEU A 62 0.16 6.32 -5.28
N GLY A 63 -1.12 6.41 -5.66
CA GLY A 63 -1.51 6.71 -7.03
C GLY A 63 -0.93 8.04 -7.51
N GLU A 64 -1.01 9.07 -6.66
CA GLU A 64 -0.47 10.40 -6.95
C GLU A 64 1.06 10.44 -6.99
N ASP A 65 1.76 9.75 -6.07
CA ASP A 65 3.22 9.81 -5.96
C ASP A 65 3.94 8.97 -7.03
N PHE A 66 3.30 7.90 -7.52
CA PHE A 66 3.89 6.93 -8.44
C PHE A 66 3.31 6.96 -9.87
N ASP A 67 2.38 7.87 -10.17
CA ASP A 67 1.71 8.01 -11.48
C ASP A 67 1.02 6.69 -11.91
N LEU A 68 0.28 6.08 -10.97
CA LEU A 68 -0.44 4.80 -11.14
C LEU A 68 -1.93 5.01 -11.49
#